data_AF-A0A4D4KF54-F1
#
_entry.id   AF-A0A4D4KF54-F1
#
_cell.length_a   1.000
_cell.length_b   1.000
_cell.length_c   1.000
_cell.angle_alpha   90.00
_cell.angle_beta   90.00
_cell.angle_gamma   90.00
#
_symmetry.space_group_name_H-M   'P 1'
#
loop_
_entity.id
_entity.type
_entity.pdbx_description
1 polymer ?
#
loop_
_entity_poly.entity_id
_entity_poly.type
_entity_poly.pdbx_seq_one_letter_code
_entity_poly.pdbx_strand_id
1 'polypeptide(L)'
;MREIRGIIDDYVSRPAADFARAEHGRRMTGDEARRRHLLQSVLQAEGMESAGYRARFGTDPAEDFPEELARFAARGWLDPGAEPGRLRLSPEGLAHSDALGPELFSPAVRAAMAAYDLK
;
A
#
# COMPACT_ATOMS: atom_id res chain seq x y z
N MET A 1 -25.59 20.91 -2.71
CA MET A 1 -25.39 20.86 -4.19
C MET A 1 -24.60 22.05 -4.73
N ARG A 2 -24.77 23.29 -4.23
CA ARG A 2 -24.03 24.48 -4.70
C ARG A 2 -22.50 24.36 -4.48
N GLU A 3 -22.09 23.86 -3.31
CA GLU A 3 -20.67 23.63 -2.97
C GLU A 3 -19.99 22.61 -3.89
N ILE A 4 -20.64 21.47 -4.14
CA ILE A 4 -20.11 20.44 -5.06
C ILE A 4 -19.93 21.01 -6.47
N ARG A 5 -20.91 21.78 -6.94
CA ARG A 5 -20.82 22.45 -8.25
C ARG A 5 -19.66 23.44 -8.28
N GLY A 6 -19.47 24.23 -7.22
CA GLY A 6 -18.35 25.16 -7.10
C GLY A 6 -16.98 24.47 -7.16
N ILE A 7 -16.81 23.33 -6.47
CA ILE A 7 -15.57 22.55 -6.50
C ILE A 7 -15.29 22.01 -7.91
N ILE A 8 -16.32 21.48 -8.58
CA ILE A 8 -16.18 20.97 -9.95
C ILE A 8 -15.87 22.11 -10.91
N ASP A 9 -16.58 23.23 -10.82
CA ASP A 9 -16.40 24.41 -11.67
C ASP A 9 -14.99 25.00 -11.51
N ASP A 10 -14.48 25.12 -10.27
CA ASP A 10 -13.08 25.50 -10.00
C ASP A 10 -12.12 24.55 -10.72
N TYR A 11 -12.25 23.24 -10.47
CA TYR A 11 -11.37 22.23 -11.04
C TYR A 11 -11.34 22.26 -12.57
N VAL A 12 -12.49 22.31 -13.25
CA VAL A 12 -12.56 22.32 -14.73
C VAL A 12 -12.11 23.63 -15.34
N SER A 13 -12.15 24.74 -14.58
CA SER A 13 -11.67 26.05 -15.03
C SER A 13 -10.16 26.22 -14.94
N ARG A 14 -9.45 25.31 -14.27
CA ARG A 14 -8.00 25.40 -14.07
C ARG A 14 -7.23 25.38 -15.39
N PRO A 15 -6.21 26.23 -15.55
CA PRO A 15 -5.30 26.17 -16.68
C PRO A 15 -4.63 24.79 -16.82
N ALA A 16 -4.39 24.35 -18.06
CA ALA A 16 -3.72 23.07 -18.35
C ALA A 16 -2.36 22.92 -17.64
N ALA A 17 -1.65 24.03 -17.42
CA ALA A 17 -0.36 24.06 -16.73
C ALA A 17 -0.45 23.65 -15.25
N ASP A 18 -1.60 23.82 -14.60
CA ASP A 18 -1.78 23.43 -13.20
C ASP A 18 -1.84 21.90 -13.04
N PHE A 19 -2.24 21.19 -14.10
CA PHE A 19 -2.21 19.72 -14.16
C PHE A 19 -0.84 19.14 -14.47
N ALA A 20 0.18 19.97 -14.76
CA ALA A 20 1.53 19.49 -15.02
C ALA A 20 2.27 19.02 -13.76
N ARG A 21 1.72 19.27 -12.56
CA ARG A 21 2.29 18.87 -11.27
C ARG A 21 1.20 18.34 -10.34
N ALA A 22 1.58 17.42 -9.46
CA ALA A 22 0.69 16.98 -8.39
C ALA A 22 0.58 18.08 -7.32
N GLU A 23 -0.64 18.55 -7.05
CA GLU A 23 -0.93 19.50 -5.97
C GLU A 23 -0.82 18.85 -4.60
N HIS A 24 -1.29 17.61 -4.49
CA HIS A 24 -1.17 16.77 -3.30
C HIS A 24 -0.41 15.50 -3.62
N GLY A 25 0.53 15.14 -2.75
CA GLY A 25 1.29 13.92 -2.89
C GLY A 25 2.30 13.71 -1.78
N ARG A 26 2.83 12.49 -1.69
CA ARG A 26 3.91 12.13 -0.79
C ARG A 26 5.02 11.46 -1.59
N ARG A 27 6.27 11.88 -1.36
CA ARG A 27 7.42 11.20 -1.93
C ARG A 27 7.52 9.79 -1.37
N MET A 28 7.74 8.82 -2.25
CA MET A 28 7.75 7.41 -1.91
C MET A 28 9.14 6.85 -2.12
N THR A 29 9.96 6.98 -1.09
CA THR A 29 11.39 6.61 -1.11
C THR A 29 11.69 5.64 0.02
N GLY A 30 12.70 4.79 -0.16
CA GLY A 30 13.15 3.85 0.86
C GLY A 30 12.06 2.85 1.27
N ASP A 31 11.83 2.74 2.58
CA ASP A 31 10.88 1.81 3.21
C ASP A 31 9.47 1.88 2.60
N GLU A 32 9.01 3.07 2.23
CA GLU A 32 7.66 3.29 1.71
C GLU A 32 7.45 2.65 0.33
N ALA A 33 8.49 2.62 -0.50
CA ALA A 33 8.43 1.94 -1.79
C ALA A 33 8.34 0.42 -1.62
N ARG A 34 9.03 -0.13 -0.61
CA ARG A 34 8.96 -1.55 -0.24
C ARG A 34 7.59 -1.92 0.32
N ARG A 35 7.08 -1.14 1.29
CA ARG A 35 5.73 -1.33 1.88
C ARG A 35 4.64 -1.28 0.84
N ARG A 36 4.67 -0.28 -0.06
CA ARG A 36 3.69 -0.20 -1.16
C ARG A 36 3.79 -1.41 -2.09
N HIS A 37 4.99 -1.85 -2.44
CA HIS A 37 5.14 -3.00 -3.32
C HIS A 37 4.59 -4.27 -2.65
N LEU A 38 4.94 -4.52 -1.38
CA LEU A 38 4.38 -5.62 -0.61
C LEU A 38 2.85 -5.55 -0.59
N LEU A 39 2.29 -4.41 -0.18
CA LEU A 39 0.84 -4.20 -0.11
C LEU A 39 0.16 -4.47 -1.45
N GLN A 40 0.66 -3.91 -2.54
CA GLN A 40 0.06 -4.08 -3.87
C GLN A 40 0.15 -5.52 -4.36
N SER A 41 1.21 -6.24 -4.03
CA SER A 41 1.42 -7.60 -4.49
C SER A 41 0.64 -8.63 -3.67
N VAL A 42 0.56 -8.49 -2.33
CA VAL A 42 -0.18 -9.45 -1.50
C VAL A 42 -1.70 -9.33 -1.68
N LEU A 43 -2.20 -8.16 -2.07
CA LEU A 43 -3.61 -7.96 -2.40
C LEU A 43 -4.02 -8.53 -3.76
N GLN A 44 -3.05 -8.98 -4.58
CA GLN A 44 -3.34 -9.78 -5.76
C GLN A 44 -3.46 -11.24 -5.35
N ALA A 45 -4.45 -11.95 -5.90
CA ALA A 45 -4.71 -13.35 -5.55
C ALA A 45 -3.51 -14.27 -5.83
N GLU A 46 -2.66 -13.95 -6.81
CA GLU A 46 -1.43 -14.70 -7.12
C GLU A 46 -0.28 -14.42 -6.14
N GLY A 47 -0.39 -13.38 -5.33
CA GLY A 47 0.64 -12.94 -4.38
C GLY A 47 1.89 -12.38 -5.07
N MET A 48 3.03 -12.54 -4.39
CA MET A 48 4.32 -11.97 -4.76
C MET A 48 5.40 -13.03 -4.83
N GLU A 49 6.24 -12.99 -5.86
CA GLU A 49 7.48 -13.76 -5.87
C GLU A 49 8.57 -13.05 -5.06
N SER A 50 9.12 -13.73 -4.05
CA SER A 50 10.19 -13.17 -3.22
C SER A 50 11.46 -12.89 -4.03
N ALA A 51 11.70 -13.65 -5.11
CA ALA A 51 12.81 -13.38 -6.03
C ALA A 51 12.66 -12.03 -6.76
N GLY A 52 11.44 -11.71 -7.23
CA GLY A 52 11.14 -10.42 -7.84
C GLY A 52 11.29 -9.26 -6.85
N TYR A 53 10.86 -9.45 -5.61
CA TYR A 53 11.09 -8.48 -4.53
C TYR A 53 12.59 -8.25 -4.29
N ARG A 54 13.37 -9.32 -4.13
CA ARG A 54 14.83 -9.25 -3.92
C ARG A 54 15.55 -8.57 -5.09
N ALA A 55 15.19 -8.91 -6.33
CA ALA A 55 15.76 -8.26 -7.52
C ALA A 55 15.50 -6.75 -7.54
N ARG A 56 14.35 -6.31 -7.00
CA ARG A 56 13.96 -4.90 -6.94
C ARG A 56 14.59 -4.12 -5.77
N PHE A 57 14.71 -4.74 -4.60
CA PHE A 57 15.05 -4.04 -3.35
C PHE A 57 16.33 -4.49 -2.66
N GLY A 58 16.92 -5.60 -3.10
CA GLY A 58 18.17 -6.16 -2.57
C GLY A 58 18.04 -6.92 -1.25
N THR A 59 16.83 -7.05 -0.71
CA THR A 59 16.51 -7.64 0.60
C THR A 59 15.33 -8.61 0.48
N ASP A 60 15.14 -9.51 1.45
CA ASP A 60 13.96 -10.37 1.49
C ASP A 60 12.76 -9.68 2.16
N PRO A 61 11.50 -9.87 1.69
CA PRO A 61 10.34 -9.30 2.37
C PRO A 61 10.17 -9.78 3.82
N ALA A 62 10.63 -11.00 4.17
CA ALA A 62 10.61 -11.48 5.54
C ALA A 62 11.64 -10.80 6.45
N GLU A 63 12.71 -10.24 5.87
CA GLU A 63 13.71 -9.45 6.59
C GLU A 63 13.24 -7.99 6.77
N ASP A 64 12.59 -7.42 5.75
CA ASP A 64 12.08 -6.05 5.79
C ASP A 64 10.81 -5.90 6.64
N PHE A 65 9.94 -6.92 6.68
CA PHE A 65 8.63 -6.88 7.36
C PHE A 65 8.36 -8.08 8.28
N PRO A 66 9.29 -8.44 9.19
CA PRO A 66 9.18 -9.66 9.99
C PRO A 66 7.96 -9.64 10.91
N GLU A 67 7.65 -8.50 11.53
CA GLU A 67 6.54 -8.39 12.49
C GLU A 67 5.17 -8.45 11.79
N GLU A 68 5.01 -7.74 10.68
CA GLU A 68 3.78 -7.73 9.90
C GLU A 68 3.48 -9.12 9.34
N LEU A 69 4.48 -9.80 8.77
CA LEU A 69 4.29 -11.13 8.19
C LEU A 69 4.07 -12.20 9.27
N ALA A 70 4.74 -12.11 10.42
CA ALA A 70 4.46 -12.99 11.56
C ALA A 70 3.02 -12.83 12.06
N ARG A 71 2.52 -11.59 12.14
CA ARG A 71 1.14 -11.29 12.50
C ARG A 71 0.14 -11.85 11.47
N PHE A 72 0.43 -11.76 10.18
CA PHE A 72 -0.43 -12.34 9.14
C PHE A 72 -0.45 -13.87 9.21
N ALA A 73 0.72 -14.49 9.43
CA ALA A 73 0.82 -15.94 9.63
C ALA A 73 0.01 -16.40 10.85
N ALA A 74 0.15 -15.72 11.99
CA ALA A 74 -0.57 -16.05 13.22
C ALA A 74 -2.10 -15.96 13.09
N ARG A 75 -2.60 -15.12 12.17
CA ARG A 75 -4.02 -14.97 11.85
C ARG A 75 -4.50 -15.92 10.75
N GLY A 76 -3.63 -16.78 10.22
CA GLY A 76 -3.96 -17.67 9.09
C GLY A 76 -4.18 -16.93 7.77
N TRP A 77 -3.70 -15.69 7.65
CA TRP A 77 -3.88 -14.87 6.46
C TRP A 77 -2.86 -15.15 5.37
N LEU A 78 -1.73 -15.79 5.72
CA LEU A 78 -0.78 -16.28 4.72
C LEU A 78 -1.19 -17.70 4.28
N ASP A 79 -1.04 -17.98 3.00
CA ASP A 79 -1.33 -19.29 2.43
C ASP A 79 -0.17 -20.28 2.71
N PRO A 80 -0.37 -21.30 3.55
CA PRO A 80 0.67 -22.30 3.84
C PRO A 80 0.94 -23.23 2.65
N GLY A 81 0.04 -23.28 1.65
CA GLY A 81 0.19 -24.04 0.41
C GLY A 81 0.75 -23.21 -0.74
N ALA A 82 1.27 -22.00 -0.48
CA ALA A 82 1.96 -21.23 -1.50
C ALA A 82 3.23 -21.95 -1.96
N GLU A 83 3.52 -21.87 -3.26
CA GLU A 83 4.75 -22.41 -3.83
C GLU A 83 6.00 -21.85 -3.12
N PRO A 84 7.09 -22.61 -2.98
CA PRO A 84 8.33 -22.12 -2.39
C PRO A 84 8.80 -20.81 -3.04
N GLY A 85 9.08 -19.79 -2.21
CA GLY A 85 9.49 -18.47 -2.68
C GLY A 85 8.35 -17.56 -3.16
N ARG A 86 7.09 -17.93 -2.89
CA ARG A 86 5.92 -17.09 -3.11
C ARG A 86 5.27 -16.69 -1.79
N LEU A 87 5.04 -15.39 -1.62
CA LEU A 87 4.24 -14.84 -0.53
C LEU A 87 2.83 -14.57 -1.05
N ARG A 88 1.85 -15.36 -0.60
CA ARG A 88 0.45 -15.27 -1.04
C ARG A 88 -0.49 -15.24 0.16
N LEU A 89 -1.57 -14.48 0.06
CA LEU A 89 -2.63 -14.52 1.06
C LEU A 89 -3.50 -15.78 0.89
N SER A 90 -3.95 -16.35 1.99
CA SER A 90 -4.99 -17.37 1.99
C SER A 90 -6.34 -16.77 1.56
N PRO A 91 -7.36 -17.59 1.24
CA PRO A 91 -8.71 -17.08 1.01
C PRO A 91 -9.24 -16.22 2.18
N GLU A 92 -8.92 -16.61 3.41
CA GLU A 92 -9.25 -15.85 4.62
C GLU A 92 -8.49 -14.52 4.66
N GLY A 93 -7.19 -14.52 4.35
CA GLY A 93 -6.39 -13.29 4.26
C GLY A 93 -6.93 -12.31 3.21
N LEU A 94 -7.39 -12.80 2.06
CA LEU A 94 -8.03 -11.98 1.04
C LEU A 94 -9.38 -11.41 1.50
N ALA A 95 -10.19 -12.20 2.21
CA ALA A 95 -11.44 -11.74 2.80
C ALA A 95 -11.23 -10.60 3.82
N HIS A 96 -10.05 -10.55 4.44
CA HIS A 96 -9.63 -9.50 5.39
C HIS A 96 -8.68 -8.46 4.79
N SER A 97 -8.60 -8.34 3.46
CA SER A 97 -7.70 -7.40 2.77
C SER A 97 -7.83 -5.94 3.23
N ASP A 98 -9.06 -5.48 3.49
CA ASP A 98 -9.33 -4.12 4.01
C ASP A 98 -8.75 -3.90 5.41
N ALA A 99 -8.64 -4.94 6.24
CA ALA A 99 -8.02 -4.88 7.55
C ALA A 99 -6.49 -5.05 7.49
N LEU A 100 -6.00 -5.82 6.51
CA LEU A 100 -4.58 -6.06 6.29
C LEU A 100 -3.85 -4.80 5.81
N GLY A 101 -4.45 -4.07 4.87
CA GLY A 101 -3.83 -2.89 4.27
C GLY A 101 -3.35 -1.86 5.29
N PRO A 102 -4.19 -1.44 6.24
CA PRO A 102 -3.80 -0.57 7.33
C PRO A 102 -2.65 -1.12 8.17
N GLU A 103 -2.49 -2.43 8.38
CA GLU A 103 -1.36 -2.97 9.17
C GLU A 103 0.01 -2.73 8.51
N LEU A 104 0.06 -2.50 7.19
CA LEU A 104 1.29 -2.17 6.47
C LEU A 104 1.62 -0.67 6.46
N PHE A 105 0.74 0.19 6.96
CA PHE A 105 1.02 1.64 6.99
C PHE A 105 2.11 1.96 7.99
N SER A 106 3.18 2.61 7.50
CA SER A 106 4.28 3.06 8.33
C SER A 106 3.82 4.07 9.38
N PRO A 107 4.56 4.22 10.50
CA PRO A 107 4.30 5.29 11.47
C PRO A 107 4.29 6.68 10.82
N ALA A 108 5.16 6.93 9.85
CA ALA A 108 5.24 8.21 9.14
C ALA A 108 4.01 8.48 8.27
N VAL A 109 3.47 7.46 7.58
CA VAL A 109 2.21 7.59 6.82
C VAL A 109 1.05 7.83 7.77
N ARG A 110 0.97 7.09 8.88
CA ARG A 110 -0.08 7.30 9.90
C ARG A 110 -0.05 8.70 10.48
N ALA A 111 1.14 9.22 10.80
CA ALA A 111 1.32 10.58 11.28
C ALA A 111 0.90 11.62 10.23
N ALA A 112 1.26 11.42 8.96
CA ALA A 112 0.86 12.32 7.88
C ALA A 112 -0.67 12.32 7.66
N MET A 113 -1.31 11.15 7.74
CA MET A 113 -2.77 11.04 7.67
C MET A 113 -3.46 11.76 8.84
N ALA A 114 -2.93 11.61 10.06
CA ALA A 114 -3.49 12.26 11.25
C ALA A 114 -3.29 13.78 11.27
N ALA A 115 -2.18 14.26 10.70
CA ALA A 115 -1.87 15.69 10.61
C ALA A 115 -2.58 16.41 9.46
N TYR A 116 -3.20 15.65 8.54
CA TYR A 116 -3.91 16.24 7.40
C TYR A 116 -5.22 16.86 7.86
N ASP A 117 -5.26 18.19 7.90
CA ASP A 117 -6.45 18.98 8.19
C ASP A 117 -7.16 19.33 6.87
N LEU A 118 -8.44 18.96 6.75
CA LEU A 118 -9.32 19.40 5.66
C LEU A 118 -9.67 20.87 5.92
N LYS A 119 -8.75 21.78 5.59
CA LYS A 119 -9.09 23.19 5.45
C LYS A 119 -9.80 23.43 4.14
#